data_AF-A0A1Y0D346-F1
#
_entry.id   AF-A0A1Y0D346-F1
#
_cell.length_a   1.000
_cell.length_b   1.000
_cell.length_c   1.000
_cell.angle_alpha   90.00
_cell.angle_beta   90.00
_cell.angle_gamma   90.00
#
_symmetry.space_group_name_H-M   'P 1'
#
loop_
_entity.id
_entity.type
_entity.pdbx_description
1 polymer ?
#
loop_
_entity_poly.entity_id
_entity_poly.type
_entity_poly.pdbx_seq_one_letter_code
_entity_poly.pdbx_strand_id
1 'polypeptide(L)'
;MRFYKTGLTLLAAMVLTACSSKTADIATKIDVTHGPTSIVNGDAKGADDITVTTPYFAFALSQGALVDLAMVEDGLYTKDLVKSVDFTPGTGELKLEKTEIVKHTNDELVIKVTRNWNGQQVLSTYEVNKNYPGVKLTTQLQDQVKETLFAGYQLDRNAPINNANVATYNDMTRMVRNHWTSAQLQNELSALYETDDLRRSYSGKSVGKSTDKNPEFSAWLSAGSLGSLQSDKQFYTSTSPQAELGLFDLKPTTGNFENYMTVMRQRWDRGERVYLNAGPLLKNAKQHSGKVYAYTPKGSITADFARAAARGHSFVSFGPEVYPLTTNFGGEAAPFSKTEVEFRSEVGLAKAEIWLDGVQVAGWKINGAKLFRTGVPVPPNRTWMQWIVEDVQGNKAYSNPIWVK
;
A
#
# COMPACT_ATOMS: atom_id res chain seq x y z
N MET A 1 -12.43 66.48 -61.79
CA MET A 1 -12.61 67.54 -60.77
C MET A 1 -13.35 66.95 -59.58
N ARG A 2 -12.94 67.29 -58.33
CA ARG A 2 -13.63 67.12 -57.03
C ARG A 2 -14.03 65.66 -56.65
N PHE A 3 -13.51 64.99 -55.60
CA PHE A 3 -13.19 65.27 -54.18
C PHE A 3 -14.34 65.04 -53.17
N TYR A 4 -14.06 64.16 -52.19
CA TYR A 4 -14.65 64.05 -50.83
C TYR A 4 -16.15 63.67 -50.76
N LYS A 5 -16.70 62.97 -49.75
CA LYS A 5 -16.31 62.50 -48.38
C LYS A 5 -17.25 61.29 -48.05
N THR A 6 -17.19 60.47 -46.99
CA THR A 6 -16.47 60.36 -45.70
C THR A 6 -16.54 58.88 -45.24
N GLY A 7 -15.74 58.44 -44.26
CA GLY A 7 -16.17 57.37 -43.31
C GLY A 7 -15.07 56.49 -42.69
N LEU A 8 -14.49 56.90 -41.57
CA LEU A 8 -13.68 56.05 -40.66
C LEU A 8 -14.62 55.11 -39.88
N THR A 9 -14.30 53.84 -39.58
CA THR A 9 -13.47 53.40 -38.43
C THR A 9 -13.01 51.94 -38.66
N LEU A 10 -11.76 51.55 -38.44
CA LEU A 10 -10.94 51.46 -37.21
C LEU A 10 -11.06 50.10 -36.48
N LEU A 11 -9.96 49.33 -36.53
CA LEU A 11 -9.48 48.35 -35.55
C LEU A 11 -10.38 47.14 -35.16
N ALA A 12 -10.08 45.98 -35.76
CA ALA A 12 -10.39 44.67 -35.19
C ALA A 12 -9.27 43.66 -35.48
N ALA A 13 -8.02 44.02 -35.14
CA ALA A 13 -6.93 43.06 -35.06
C ALA A 13 -7.14 42.18 -33.83
N MET A 14 -7.89 41.08 -33.98
CA MET A 14 -7.96 40.04 -32.96
C MET A 14 -6.57 39.45 -32.79
N VAL A 15 -5.90 39.86 -31.72
CA VAL A 15 -4.75 39.15 -31.17
C VAL A 15 -5.25 37.76 -30.79
N LEU A 16 -4.98 36.78 -31.64
CA LEU A 16 -4.97 35.38 -31.26
C LEU A 16 -3.79 35.19 -30.30
N THR A 17 -3.97 35.63 -29.06
CA THR A 17 -3.22 35.12 -27.92
C THR A 17 -3.60 33.66 -27.83
N ALA A 18 -2.84 32.83 -28.56
CA ALA A 18 -2.80 31.41 -28.29
C ALA A 18 -2.36 31.28 -26.84
N CYS A 19 -3.34 31.05 -25.96
CA CYS A 19 -3.09 30.40 -24.69
C CYS A 19 -2.59 29.00 -25.03
N SER A 20 -1.31 28.91 -25.40
CA SER A 20 -0.51 27.72 -25.17
C SER A 20 -0.46 27.55 -23.66
N SER A 21 -1.55 27.01 -23.11
CA SER A 21 -1.49 26.23 -21.90
C SER A 21 -0.33 25.27 -22.12
N LYS A 22 0.74 25.44 -21.36
CA LYS A 22 1.76 24.40 -21.24
C LYS A 22 1.05 23.21 -20.63
N THR A 23 0.48 22.36 -21.48
CA THR A 23 0.26 20.95 -21.15
C THR A 23 1.63 20.45 -20.73
N ALA A 24 1.81 20.28 -19.43
CA ALA A 24 3.03 19.69 -18.92
C ALA A 24 3.07 18.27 -19.45
N ASP A 25 4.13 17.94 -20.17
CA ASP A 25 4.35 16.57 -20.62
C ASP A 25 4.65 15.70 -19.39
N ILE A 26 3.61 15.05 -18.86
CA ILE A 26 3.75 13.97 -17.87
C ILE A 26 4.68 12.92 -18.49
N ALA A 27 5.61 12.38 -17.70
CA ALA A 27 6.46 11.31 -18.17
C ALA A 27 5.60 10.09 -18.62
N THR A 28 5.70 9.70 -19.90
CA THR A 28 5.01 8.52 -20.47
C THR A 28 5.83 7.23 -20.31
N LYS A 29 7.02 7.36 -19.74
CA LYS A 29 8.05 6.34 -19.47
C LYS A 29 8.69 6.64 -18.12
N ILE A 30 9.55 5.75 -17.62
CA ILE A 30 10.49 6.08 -16.54
C ILE A 30 11.66 6.87 -17.14
N ASP A 31 11.98 8.02 -16.55
CA ASP A 31 13.13 8.83 -16.93
C ASP A 31 13.95 9.27 -15.72
N VAL A 32 15.23 9.57 -15.95
CA VAL A 32 16.19 9.91 -14.89
C VAL A 32 16.99 11.15 -15.26
N THR A 33 17.02 12.13 -14.38
CA THR A 33 17.79 13.38 -14.55
C THR A 33 18.76 13.57 -13.38
N HIS A 34 19.99 13.98 -13.69
CA HIS A 34 21.00 14.35 -12.69
C HIS A 34 20.95 15.84 -12.36
N GLY A 35 21.28 16.18 -11.12
CA GLY A 35 21.31 17.54 -10.59
C GLY A 35 20.10 17.88 -9.71
N PRO A 36 19.90 19.17 -9.39
CA PRO A 36 18.82 19.64 -8.54
C PRO A 36 17.44 19.19 -9.03
N THR A 37 16.56 18.80 -8.10
CA THR A 37 15.24 18.31 -8.49
C THR A 37 14.37 19.40 -9.16
N SER A 38 13.52 18.95 -10.08
CA SER A 38 12.40 19.73 -10.61
C SER A 38 11.13 19.63 -9.75
N ILE A 39 11.12 18.81 -8.70
CA ILE A 39 9.97 18.68 -7.79
C ILE A 39 9.76 19.99 -7.02
N VAL A 40 8.52 20.49 -7.02
CA VAL A 40 8.17 21.75 -6.36
C VAL A 40 8.34 21.61 -4.85
N ASN A 41 9.18 22.47 -4.27
CA ASN A 41 9.61 22.47 -2.87
C ASN A 41 10.45 21.26 -2.42
N GLY A 42 10.95 20.40 -3.32
CA GLY A 42 11.88 19.34 -2.93
C GLY A 42 13.23 19.88 -2.45
N ASP A 43 13.95 19.10 -1.67
CA ASP A 43 15.22 19.39 -0.99
C ASP A 43 16.46 18.82 -1.72
N ALA A 44 16.33 17.98 -2.75
CA ALA A 44 17.48 17.61 -3.60
C ALA A 44 17.99 18.82 -4.40
N LYS A 45 19.22 19.26 -4.12
CA LYS A 45 19.88 20.46 -4.67
C LYS A 45 21.33 20.22 -5.11
N GLY A 46 21.89 19.04 -4.91
CA GLY A 46 23.24 18.66 -5.31
C GLY A 46 23.38 18.49 -6.83
N ALA A 47 24.60 18.60 -7.33
CA ALA A 47 24.91 18.31 -8.73
C ALA A 47 24.85 16.80 -9.05
N ASP A 48 25.12 15.95 -8.05
CA ASP A 48 25.13 14.48 -8.15
C ASP A 48 23.80 13.85 -7.73
N ASP A 49 22.81 14.66 -7.31
CA ASP A 49 21.47 14.18 -6.97
C ASP A 49 20.77 13.61 -8.21
N ILE A 50 19.81 12.71 -7.99
CA ILE A 50 19.09 12.01 -9.06
C ILE A 50 17.60 12.19 -8.88
N THR A 51 16.92 12.79 -9.85
CA THR A 51 15.44 12.79 -9.92
C THR A 51 14.96 11.74 -10.90
N VAL A 52 14.02 10.91 -10.45
CA VAL A 52 13.32 9.89 -11.24
C VAL A 52 11.90 10.37 -11.48
N THR A 53 11.45 10.32 -12.73
CA THR A 53 10.08 10.65 -13.12
C THR A 53 9.37 9.42 -13.68
N THR A 54 8.09 9.27 -13.36
CA THR A 54 7.23 8.18 -13.86
C THR A 54 5.83 8.74 -14.20
N PRO A 55 4.95 7.98 -14.88
CA PRO A 55 3.58 8.43 -15.18
C PRO A 55 2.67 8.67 -13.96
N TYR A 56 3.10 8.29 -12.75
CA TYR A 56 2.25 8.26 -11.55
C TYR A 56 2.83 9.03 -10.36
N PHE A 57 4.16 9.16 -10.32
CA PHE A 57 4.90 9.89 -9.28
C PHE A 57 6.31 10.25 -9.78
N ALA A 58 6.96 11.20 -9.13
CA ALA A 58 8.38 11.48 -9.23
C ALA A 58 9.01 11.40 -7.84
N PHE A 59 10.30 11.08 -7.76
CA PHE A 59 11.06 11.14 -6.51
C PHE A 59 12.51 11.55 -6.78
N ALA A 60 13.21 12.06 -5.76
CA ALA A 60 14.63 12.36 -5.86
C ALA A 60 15.45 11.64 -4.79
N LEU A 61 16.66 11.22 -5.17
CA LEU A 61 17.68 10.70 -4.28
C LEU A 61 18.77 11.76 -4.05
N SER A 62 19.11 12.01 -2.78
CA SER A 62 20.28 12.79 -2.37
C SER A 62 21.02 12.07 -1.25
N GLN A 63 22.35 12.07 -1.28
CA GLN A 63 23.23 11.33 -0.36
C GLN A 63 22.87 9.83 -0.19
N GLY A 64 22.19 9.26 -1.19
CA GLY A 64 21.72 7.88 -1.19
C GLY A 64 20.41 7.60 -0.42
N ALA A 65 19.78 8.62 0.15
CA ALA A 65 18.41 8.57 0.68
C ALA A 65 17.42 9.10 -0.35
N LEU A 66 16.16 8.65 -0.31
CA LEU A 66 15.09 9.31 -1.06
C LEU A 66 14.66 10.53 -0.23
N VAL A 67 14.79 11.74 -0.77
CA VAL A 67 14.52 12.99 -0.03
C VAL A 67 13.26 13.70 -0.51
N ASP A 68 12.89 13.53 -1.78
CA ASP A 68 11.71 14.18 -2.38
C ASP A 68 10.77 13.14 -2.99
N LEU A 69 9.46 13.39 -2.94
CA LEU A 69 8.44 12.60 -3.63
C LEU A 69 7.19 13.44 -3.95
N ALA A 70 6.80 13.44 -5.21
CA ALA A 70 5.55 14.05 -5.69
C ALA A 70 4.68 13.03 -6.40
N MET A 71 3.37 13.05 -6.14
CA MET A 71 2.39 12.26 -6.89
C MET A 71 2.03 12.97 -8.20
N VAL A 72 1.41 12.28 -9.14
CA VAL A 72 0.73 12.92 -10.28
C VAL A 72 -0.74 13.17 -9.92
N GLU A 73 -1.18 14.42 -10.02
CA GLU A 73 -2.57 14.86 -9.84
C GLU A 73 -2.94 15.80 -11.01
N ASP A 74 -4.10 15.59 -11.63
CA ASP A 74 -4.60 16.36 -12.79
C ASP A 74 -3.56 16.56 -13.93
N GLY A 75 -2.64 15.60 -14.07
CA GLY A 75 -1.58 15.63 -15.08
C GLY A 75 -0.39 16.52 -14.74
N LEU A 76 -0.19 16.83 -13.47
CA LEU A 76 0.97 17.58 -12.95
C LEU A 76 1.59 16.82 -11.79
N TYR A 77 2.91 16.93 -11.62
CA TYR A 77 3.54 16.52 -10.37
C TYR A 77 3.14 17.49 -9.26
N THR A 78 2.71 16.96 -8.12
CA THR A 78 2.39 17.74 -6.92
C THR A 78 3.64 18.43 -6.37
N LYS A 79 3.45 19.27 -5.34
CA LYS A 79 4.55 19.58 -4.42
C LYS A 79 5.09 18.31 -3.76
N ASP A 80 6.30 18.43 -3.23
CA ASP A 80 6.94 17.41 -2.42
C ASP A 80 6.13 17.04 -1.14
N LEU A 81 6.10 15.74 -0.84
CA LEU A 81 5.31 15.10 0.21
C LEU A 81 6.18 14.49 1.32
N VAL A 82 7.47 14.25 1.08
CA VAL A 82 8.37 13.56 2.02
C VAL A 82 9.57 14.42 2.36
N LYS A 83 10.11 14.23 3.55
CA LYS A 83 11.40 14.76 3.96
C LYS A 83 12.50 13.72 3.78
N SER A 84 12.17 12.45 4.03
CA SER A 84 13.05 11.33 3.69
C SER A 84 12.29 10.00 3.65
N VAL A 85 12.79 9.07 2.83
CA VAL A 85 12.60 7.63 2.99
C VAL A 85 13.97 6.98 2.94
N ASP A 86 14.41 6.43 4.09
CA ASP A 86 15.74 5.84 4.20
C ASP A 86 15.78 4.66 5.17
N PHE A 87 16.81 3.81 4.99
CA PHE A 87 17.14 2.74 5.90
C PHE A 87 17.98 3.27 7.06
N THR A 88 17.50 3.07 8.30
CA THR A 88 18.28 3.34 9.52
C THR A 88 18.90 2.03 10.01
N PRO A 89 20.25 1.88 10.02
CA PRO A 89 20.93 0.71 10.59
C PRO A 89 21.01 0.74 12.13
N GLY A 90 20.84 1.90 12.75
CA GLY A 90 21.00 2.11 14.20
C GLY A 90 21.51 3.52 14.48
N THR A 91 22.37 3.68 15.48
CA THR A 91 23.08 4.94 15.75
C THR A 91 24.30 5.12 14.85
N GLY A 92 24.54 6.36 14.41
CA GLY A 92 25.63 6.71 13.50
C GLY A 92 25.12 7.22 12.15
N GLU A 93 26.03 7.78 11.37
CA GLU A 93 25.75 8.43 10.09
C GLU A 93 25.99 7.45 8.92
N LEU A 94 25.13 7.50 7.90
CA LEU A 94 25.34 6.84 6.62
C LEU A 94 26.06 7.80 5.66
N LYS A 95 27.22 7.40 5.15
CA LYS A 95 28.03 8.21 4.22
C LYS A 95 27.99 7.63 2.83
N LEU A 96 27.68 8.44 1.82
CA LEU A 96 27.63 8.00 0.42
C LEU A 96 29.03 7.62 -0.09
N GLU A 97 29.16 6.37 -0.56
CA GLU A 97 30.35 5.90 -1.28
C GLU A 97 30.10 5.89 -2.79
N LYS A 98 28.92 5.44 -3.24
CA LYS A 98 28.56 5.33 -4.67
C LYS A 98 27.05 5.29 -4.88
N THR A 99 26.56 5.95 -5.94
CA THR A 99 25.24 5.71 -6.53
C THR A 99 25.43 5.18 -7.96
N GLU A 100 24.66 4.18 -8.38
CA GLU A 100 24.80 3.51 -9.67
C GLU A 100 23.44 3.08 -10.24
N ILE A 101 23.11 3.55 -11.45
CA ILE A 101 21.94 3.10 -12.21
C ILE A 101 22.33 1.81 -12.94
N VAL A 102 21.90 0.66 -12.43
CA VAL A 102 22.28 -0.67 -12.98
C VAL A 102 21.31 -1.19 -14.06
N LYS A 103 20.12 -0.59 -14.14
CA LYS A 103 19.11 -0.88 -15.18
C LYS A 103 18.26 0.37 -15.38
N HIS A 104 18.11 0.84 -16.61
CA HIS A 104 17.16 1.91 -16.98
C HIS A 104 16.53 1.56 -18.32
N THR A 105 15.21 1.43 -18.34
CA THR A 105 14.38 1.26 -19.53
C THR A 105 13.14 2.15 -19.42
N ASN A 106 12.29 2.17 -20.45
CA ASN A 106 11.04 2.93 -20.40
C ASN A 106 10.07 2.47 -19.30
N ASP A 107 10.19 1.23 -18.82
CA ASP A 107 9.22 0.59 -17.94
C ASP A 107 9.82 0.07 -16.63
N GLU A 108 11.15 0.02 -16.50
CA GLU A 108 11.87 -0.47 -15.32
C GLU A 108 13.14 0.35 -15.03
N LEU A 109 13.38 0.62 -13.75
CA LEU A 109 14.59 1.28 -13.26
C LEU A 109 15.10 0.57 -11.99
N VAL A 110 16.41 0.37 -11.90
CA VAL A 110 17.08 -0.14 -10.70
C VAL A 110 18.29 0.74 -10.39
N ILE A 111 18.27 1.36 -9.22
CA ILE A 111 19.38 2.15 -8.67
C ILE A 111 19.98 1.39 -7.48
N LYS A 112 21.30 1.24 -7.47
CA LYS A 112 22.06 0.76 -6.30
C LYS A 112 22.78 1.92 -5.64
N VAL A 113 22.78 1.90 -4.32
CA VAL A 113 23.43 2.89 -3.45
C VAL A 113 24.31 2.13 -2.47
N THR A 114 25.60 2.45 -2.48
CA THR A 114 26.58 1.92 -1.53
C THR A 114 26.92 3.03 -0.53
N ARG A 115 26.75 2.72 0.76
CA ARG A 115 27.01 3.65 1.87
C ARG A 115 27.86 3.00 2.94
N ASN A 116 28.68 3.81 3.61
CA ASN A 116 29.40 3.40 4.81
C ASN A 116 28.57 3.72 6.06
N TRP A 117 28.50 2.80 7.01
CA TRP A 117 27.98 3.05 8.35
C TRP A 117 28.89 2.40 9.39
N ASN A 118 29.54 3.22 10.22
CA ASN A 118 30.46 2.75 11.28
C ASN A 118 31.54 1.75 10.79
N GLY A 119 32.00 1.89 9.54
CA GLY A 119 32.97 0.99 8.91
C GLY A 119 32.38 -0.27 8.25
N GLN A 120 31.07 -0.49 8.34
CA GLN A 120 30.35 -1.53 7.61
C GLN A 120 29.81 -0.99 6.29
N GLN A 121 29.78 -1.84 5.25
CA GLN A 121 29.16 -1.49 3.98
C GLN A 121 27.66 -1.81 3.99
N VAL A 122 26.86 -0.82 3.61
CA VAL A 122 25.40 -0.87 3.48
C VAL A 122 25.06 -0.75 2.00
N LEU A 123 24.43 -1.78 1.44
CA LEU A 123 24.01 -1.81 0.05
C LEU A 123 22.49 -1.67 -0.03
N SER A 124 22.01 -0.51 -0.48
CA SER A 124 20.59 -0.24 -0.73
C SER A 124 20.28 -0.35 -2.23
N THR A 125 19.10 -0.86 -2.58
CA THR A 125 18.59 -0.97 -3.94
C THR A 125 17.18 -0.38 -4.00
N TYR A 126 16.93 0.43 -5.02
CA TYR A 126 15.66 1.07 -5.33
C TYR A 126 15.18 0.54 -6.69
N GLU A 127 14.09 -0.21 -6.71
CA GLU A 127 13.50 -0.77 -7.94
C GLU A 127 12.15 -0.13 -8.22
N VAL A 128 11.97 0.35 -9.45
CA VAL A 128 10.73 1.00 -9.92
C VAL A 128 10.23 0.26 -11.15
N ASN A 129 8.93 -0.03 -11.19
CA ASN A 129 8.26 -0.61 -12.35
C ASN A 129 7.05 0.23 -12.73
N LYS A 130 6.95 0.61 -14.00
CA LYS A 130 5.90 1.48 -14.51
C LYS A 130 4.49 0.91 -14.31
N ASN A 131 4.30 -0.40 -14.35
CA ASN A 131 2.97 -1.00 -14.21
C ASN A 131 2.44 -0.94 -12.77
N TYR A 132 3.30 -0.68 -11.78
CA TYR A 132 2.96 -0.79 -10.37
C TYR A 132 3.55 0.39 -9.58
N PRO A 133 2.79 1.50 -9.42
CA PRO A 133 3.35 2.75 -8.93
C PRO A 133 3.79 2.66 -7.46
N GLY A 134 5.10 2.68 -7.28
CA GLY A 134 5.79 2.64 -6.01
C GLY A 134 7.27 2.28 -6.22
N VAL A 135 8.01 2.22 -5.12
CA VAL A 135 9.42 1.86 -5.10
C VAL A 135 9.60 0.64 -4.19
N LYS A 136 10.15 -0.44 -4.72
CA LYS A 136 10.68 -1.53 -3.89
C LYS A 136 12.05 -1.09 -3.36
N LEU A 137 12.18 -1.12 -2.04
CA LEU A 137 13.37 -0.76 -1.30
C LEU A 137 13.94 -2.05 -0.71
N THR A 138 15.23 -2.31 -0.93
CA THR A 138 15.94 -3.44 -0.30
C THR A 138 17.29 -2.98 0.19
N THR A 139 17.65 -3.26 1.45
CA THR A 139 18.98 -2.99 2.01
C THR A 139 19.59 -4.25 2.63
N GLN A 140 20.85 -4.49 2.32
CA GLN A 140 21.67 -5.55 2.92
C GLN A 140 22.87 -4.93 3.65
N LEU A 141 23.14 -5.41 4.86
CA LEU A 141 24.40 -5.14 5.57
C LEU A 141 25.42 -6.20 5.15
N GLN A 142 26.57 -5.82 4.59
CA GLN A 142 27.53 -6.78 4.02
C GLN A 142 28.29 -7.59 5.09
N ASP A 143 28.41 -7.05 6.30
CA ASP A 143 29.10 -7.70 7.42
C ASP A 143 28.11 -8.25 8.46
N GLN A 144 28.52 -9.32 9.16
CA GLN A 144 27.76 -9.84 10.29
C GLN A 144 27.72 -8.84 11.44
N VAL A 145 26.50 -8.44 11.81
CA VAL A 145 26.30 -7.57 12.96
C VAL A 145 26.35 -8.38 14.25
N LYS A 146 27.30 -8.02 15.12
CA LYS A 146 27.59 -8.74 16.38
C LYS A 146 26.60 -8.44 17.50
N GLU A 147 25.91 -7.30 17.42
CA GLU A 147 24.99 -6.77 18.43
C GLU A 147 23.54 -6.76 17.90
N THR A 148 22.58 -6.51 18.79
CA THR A 148 21.19 -6.32 18.39
C THR A 148 21.01 -4.90 17.85
N LEU A 149 20.63 -4.77 16.58
CA LEU A 149 20.28 -3.50 15.96
C LEU A 149 18.81 -3.19 16.13
N PHE A 150 18.47 -1.91 16.24
CA PHE A 150 17.11 -1.43 15.97
C PHE A 150 17.12 -0.79 14.58
N ALA A 151 16.74 -1.57 13.56
CA ALA A 151 16.99 -1.23 12.16
C ALA A 151 15.81 -1.54 11.23
N GLY A 152 15.74 -0.79 10.13
CA GLY A 152 14.65 -0.85 9.13
C GLY A 152 14.46 0.47 8.41
N TYR A 153 13.47 0.53 7.51
CA TYR A 153 13.12 1.76 6.80
C TYR A 153 12.27 2.70 7.65
N GLN A 154 12.48 4.00 7.48
CA GLN A 154 11.64 5.07 8.03
C GLN A 154 11.20 6.00 6.88
N LEU A 155 9.98 6.52 6.96
CA LEU A 155 9.36 7.49 6.07
C LEU A 155 9.01 8.74 6.89
N ASP A 156 9.80 9.80 6.75
CA ASP A 156 9.49 11.10 7.32
C ASP A 156 8.71 11.93 6.29
N ARG A 157 7.51 12.41 6.64
CA ARG A 157 6.63 13.18 5.75
C ARG A 157 6.74 14.68 5.98
N ASN A 158 6.60 15.48 4.91
CA ASN A 158 6.54 16.95 5.01
C ASN A 158 5.25 17.45 5.67
N ALA A 159 4.18 16.65 5.63
CA ALA A 159 2.94 16.90 6.33
C ALA A 159 2.34 15.59 6.86
N PRO A 160 1.65 15.60 8.02
CA PRO A 160 0.93 14.42 8.49
C PRO A 160 -0.21 14.06 7.52
N ILE A 161 -0.57 12.77 7.49
CA ILE A 161 -1.69 12.26 6.68
C ILE A 161 -2.99 12.98 7.07
N ASN A 162 -3.55 13.77 6.15
CA ASN A 162 -4.79 14.49 6.40
C ASN A 162 -6.00 13.55 6.29
N ASN A 163 -6.41 12.97 7.41
CA ASN A 163 -7.55 12.08 7.47
C ASN A 163 -8.94 12.75 7.34
N ALA A 164 -9.02 14.09 7.19
CA ALA A 164 -10.31 14.79 7.10
C ALA A 164 -11.04 14.60 5.75
N ASN A 165 -10.32 14.35 4.66
CA ASN A 165 -10.88 14.16 3.31
C ASN A 165 -10.97 12.68 2.87
N VAL A 166 -10.78 11.76 3.81
CA VAL A 166 -11.00 10.33 3.59
C VAL A 166 -12.48 10.15 3.27
N ALA A 167 -12.85 9.72 2.05
CA ALA A 167 -14.22 9.27 1.83
C ALA A 167 -14.47 8.14 2.81
N THR A 168 -15.47 8.32 3.65
CA THR A 168 -15.75 7.46 4.79
C THR A 168 -16.16 6.09 4.30
N TYR A 169 -15.18 5.18 4.27
CA TYR A 169 -15.36 3.74 4.04
C TYR A 169 -16.39 3.10 5.00
N ASN A 170 -16.83 3.83 6.03
CA ASN A 170 -17.81 3.47 7.04
C ASN A 170 -19.22 4.06 6.80
N ASP A 171 -19.42 5.07 5.95
CA ASP A 171 -20.70 5.81 5.85
C ASP A 171 -21.67 5.27 4.77
N MET A 172 -21.29 4.19 4.09
CA MET A 172 -22.08 3.66 2.98
C MET A 172 -23.10 2.61 3.43
N THR A 173 -24.31 3.08 3.70
CA THR A 173 -25.51 2.25 3.92
C THR A 173 -25.69 1.25 2.78
N ARG A 174 -25.39 -0.03 3.05
CA ARG A 174 -25.31 -1.15 2.08
C ARG A 174 -24.14 -1.04 1.09
N MET A 175 -22.98 -1.52 1.53
CA MET A 175 -21.82 -1.74 0.64
C MET A 175 -22.18 -2.73 -0.48
N VAL A 176 -22.27 -2.25 -1.71
CA VAL A 176 -22.70 -3.05 -2.86
C VAL A 176 -21.59 -4.03 -3.29
N ARG A 177 -21.93 -5.29 -3.57
CA ARG A 177 -20.97 -6.34 -4.01
C ARG A 177 -20.07 -5.89 -5.16
N ASN A 178 -20.61 -5.09 -6.09
CA ASN A 178 -19.87 -4.60 -7.26
C ASN A 178 -18.71 -3.65 -6.93
N HIS A 179 -18.65 -3.10 -5.72
CA HIS A 179 -17.54 -2.27 -5.24
C HIS A 179 -16.42 -3.10 -4.59
N TRP A 180 -16.59 -4.41 -4.44
CA TRP A 180 -15.54 -5.29 -3.94
C TRP A 180 -14.70 -5.82 -5.10
N THR A 181 -13.41 -5.48 -5.10
CA THR A 181 -12.44 -5.99 -6.08
C THR A 181 -11.58 -7.08 -5.44
N SER A 182 -11.41 -8.21 -6.12
CA SER A 182 -10.54 -9.33 -5.72
C SER A 182 -9.18 -9.26 -6.40
N ALA A 183 -8.10 -9.45 -5.62
CA ALA A 183 -6.75 -9.59 -6.16
C ALA A 183 -5.89 -10.55 -5.32
N GLN A 184 -4.95 -11.23 -5.98
CA GLN A 184 -3.83 -11.91 -5.35
C GLN A 184 -2.58 -11.04 -5.48
N LEU A 185 -1.93 -10.76 -4.34
CA LEU A 185 -0.65 -10.06 -4.30
C LEU A 185 0.43 -10.98 -4.89
N GLN A 186 1.23 -10.46 -5.81
CA GLN A 186 2.35 -11.19 -6.42
C GLN A 186 3.69 -10.88 -5.72
N ASN A 187 3.73 -9.86 -4.87
CA ASN A 187 4.87 -9.52 -4.03
C ASN A 187 4.76 -10.16 -2.63
N GLU A 188 5.88 -10.16 -1.93
CA GLU A 188 6.05 -10.80 -0.62
C GLU A 188 5.71 -9.86 0.54
N LEU A 189 4.60 -9.13 0.46
CA LEU A 189 4.11 -8.33 1.58
C LEU A 189 3.78 -9.25 2.77
N SER A 190 4.18 -8.87 3.99
CA SER A 190 4.00 -9.71 5.19
C SER A 190 2.61 -9.58 5.80
N ALA A 191 2.23 -8.33 6.09
CA ALA A 191 0.90 -7.89 6.50
C ALA A 191 0.64 -6.50 5.88
N LEU A 192 -0.61 -6.19 5.59
CA LEU A 192 -0.96 -4.86 5.10
C LEU A 192 -1.17 -3.94 6.29
N TYR A 193 -0.20 -3.08 6.55
CA TYR A 193 -0.36 -1.95 7.44
C TYR A 193 0.50 -0.81 6.92
N GLU A 194 -0.10 0.36 6.81
CA GLU A 194 0.65 1.58 6.54
C GLU A 194 1.32 2.03 7.84
N THR A 195 2.62 2.29 7.77
CA THR A 195 3.40 2.88 8.85
C THR A 195 4.42 3.83 8.27
N ASP A 196 4.93 4.74 9.10
CA ASP A 196 6.05 5.62 8.80
C ASP A 196 7.37 5.07 9.40
N ASP A 197 7.31 4.00 10.19
CA ASP A 197 8.49 3.35 10.79
C ASP A 197 8.38 1.81 10.70
N LEU A 198 9.33 1.19 10.00
CA LEU A 198 9.52 -0.25 9.87
C LEU A 198 10.73 -0.78 10.68
N ARG A 199 11.35 0.06 11.50
CA ARG A 199 12.50 -0.35 12.33
C ARG A 199 12.06 -1.32 13.41
N ARG A 200 12.90 -2.33 13.64
CA ARG A 200 12.66 -3.40 14.61
C ARG A 200 13.96 -3.95 15.16
N SER A 201 13.90 -4.52 16.35
CA SER A 201 15.05 -5.22 16.94
C SER A 201 15.42 -6.44 16.11
N TYR A 202 16.66 -6.48 15.64
CA TYR A 202 17.26 -7.57 14.88
C TYR A 202 18.53 -8.04 15.59
N SER A 203 18.60 -9.33 15.96
CA SER A 203 19.81 -9.91 16.55
C SER A 203 20.48 -10.89 15.59
N GLY A 204 21.80 -10.76 15.40
CA GLY A 204 22.59 -11.64 14.53
C GLY A 204 22.62 -13.12 14.97
N LYS A 205 22.05 -13.46 16.14
CA LYS A 205 21.90 -14.83 16.64
C LYS A 205 20.58 -15.50 16.26
N SER A 206 19.62 -14.77 15.70
CA SER A 206 18.24 -15.24 15.49
C SER A 206 17.97 -15.84 14.09
N VAL A 207 18.95 -15.92 13.19
CA VAL A 207 18.78 -16.59 11.88
C VAL A 207 18.92 -18.10 12.04
N GLY A 208 17.84 -18.73 12.50
CA GLY A 208 17.72 -20.18 12.52
C GLY A 208 17.69 -20.75 11.10
N LYS A 209 18.75 -21.47 10.71
CA LYS A 209 18.82 -22.35 9.52
C LYS A 209 18.53 -21.73 8.13
N SER A 210 18.53 -20.40 7.96
CA SER A 210 18.74 -19.85 6.60
C SER A 210 20.23 -19.78 6.28
N THR A 211 20.57 -20.00 5.02
CA THR A 211 21.95 -19.90 4.48
C THR A 211 22.42 -18.46 4.29
N ASP A 212 21.53 -17.49 4.48
CA ASP A 212 21.79 -16.07 4.27
C ASP A 212 22.64 -15.51 5.42
N LYS A 213 23.91 -15.25 5.14
CA LYS A 213 24.90 -14.81 6.14
C LYS A 213 24.63 -13.40 6.68
N ASN A 214 23.80 -12.63 6.00
CA ASN A 214 23.60 -11.20 6.19
C ASN A 214 22.09 -10.86 6.26
N PRO A 215 21.67 -9.90 7.12
CA PRO A 215 20.29 -9.44 7.14
C PRO A 215 19.93 -8.66 5.89
N GLU A 216 18.83 -9.06 5.25
CA GLU A 216 18.12 -8.24 4.29
C GLU A 216 16.91 -7.55 4.96
N PHE A 217 16.74 -6.27 4.65
CA PHE A 217 15.60 -5.45 5.03
C PHE A 217 14.91 -4.98 3.75
N SER A 218 13.65 -5.33 3.55
CA SER A 218 12.92 -4.98 2.34
C SER A 218 11.59 -4.29 2.68
N ALA A 219 11.25 -3.26 1.91
CA ALA A 219 10.04 -2.47 2.08
C ALA A 219 9.45 -2.04 0.73
N TRP A 220 8.14 -1.79 0.70
CA TRP A 220 7.44 -1.24 -0.45
C TRP A 220 6.95 0.16 -0.11
N LEU A 221 7.48 1.17 -0.80
CA LEU A 221 6.98 2.53 -0.77
C LEU A 221 5.88 2.67 -1.84
N SER A 222 4.63 2.51 -1.44
CA SER A 222 3.45 2.62 -2.29
C SER A 222 3.24 4.06 -2.76
N ALA A 223 3.29 4.31 -4.06
CA ALA A 223 2.76 5.53 -4.67
C ALA A 223 1.30 5.28 -5.11
N GLY A 224 0.43 4.93 -4.16
CA GLY A 224 -0.94 4.48 -4.45
C GLY A 224 -1.02 3.12 -5.15
N SER A 225 -0.21 2.13 -4.77
CA SER A 225 -0.35 0.74 -5.24
C SER A 225 0.31 -0.23 -4.25
N LEU A 226 -0.21 -1.46 -4.15
CA LEU A 226 0.43 -2.55 -3.39
C LEU A 226 1.40 -3.39 -4.24
N GLY A 227 1.91 -2.84 -5.34
CA GLY A 227 2.81 -3.57 -6.24
C GLY A 227 2.03 -4.42 -7.24
N SER A 228 2.59 -5.58 -7.60
CA SER A 228 2.00 -6.44 -8.63
C SER A 228 0.76 -7.18 -8.13
N LEU A 229 -0.36 -6.95 -8.83
CA LEU A 229 -1.68 -7.53 -8.55
C LEU A 229 -2.12 -8.44 -9.70
N GLN A 230 -2.49 -9.68 -9.37
CA GLN A 230 -3.24 -10.56 -10.26
C GLN A 230 -4.72 -10.50 -9.87
N SER A 231 -5.58 -10.07 -10.79
CA SER A 231 -6.99 -9.78 -10.54
C SER A 231 -7.90 -10.53 -11.51
N ASP A 232 -9.11 -10.83 -11.06
CA ASP A 232 -10.17 -11.41 -11.92
C ASP A 232 -10.72 -10.38 -12.93
N LYS A 233 -10.43 -9.10 -12.72
CA LYS A 233 -10.83 -7.97 -13.58
C LYS A 233 -9.66 -7.00 -13.74
N GLN A 234 -9.54 -6.37 -14.90
CA GLN A 234 -8.49 -5.38 -15.12
C GLN A 234 -8.56 -4.23 -14.10
N PHE A 235 -7.44 -3.98 -13.42
CA PHE A 235 -7.25 -2.76 -12.64
C PHE A 235 -6.88 -1.60 -13.56
N TYR A 236 -7.42 -0.42 -13.26
CA TYR A 236 -6.93 0.83 -13.79
C TYR A 236 -5.78 1.34 -12.91
N THR A 237 -4.64 1.66 -13.52
CA THR A 237 -3.48 2.23 -12.83
C THR A 237 -3.53 3.76 -12.74
N SER A 238 -4.62 4.39 -13.20
CA SER A 238 -4.83 5.83 -13.14
C SER A 238 -4.71 6.38 -11.72
N THR A 239 -4.24 7.62 -11.61
CA THR A 239 -4.16 8.39 -10.37
C THR A 239 -5.54 8.52 -9.74
N SER A 240 -5.68 8.08 -8.49
CA SER A 240 -6.88 8.36 -7.69
C SER A 240 -6.64 9.63 -6.88
N PRO A 241 -7.63 10.53 -6.70
CA PRO A 241 -7.54 11.62 -5.72
C PRO A 241 -7.52 11.12 -4.26
N GLN A 242 -7.46 9.80 -4.07
CA GLN A 242 -7.28 9.10 -2.81
C GLN A 242 -6.03 8.21 -2.81
N ALA A 243 -5.15 8.32 -3.82
CA ALA A 243 -3.83 7.72 -3.74
C ALA A 243 -3.07 8.34 -2.56
N GLU A 244 -2.54 7.50 -1.68
CA GLU A 244 -1.73 7.94 -0.55
C GLU A 244 -0.39 7.19 -0.58
N LEU A 245 0.65 7.92 -0.19
CA LEU A 245 1.97 7.36 0.06
C LEU A 245 1.88 6.47 1.30
N GLY A 246 2.42 5.25 1.24
CA GLY A 246 2.51 4.37 2.40
C GLY A 246 3.71 3.43 2.34
N LEU A 247 4.33 3.15 3.47
CA LEU A 247 5.48 2.25 3.58
C LEU A 247 5.05 0.92 4.22
N PHE A 248 5.40 -0.20 3.57
CA PHE A 248 4.96 -1.56 3.93
C PHE A 248 6.14 -2.54 4.03
N ASP A 249 6.09 -3.49 4.96
CA ASP A 249 7.12 -4.54 5.13
C ASP A 249 7.03 -5.60 4.02
N LEU A 250 8.06 -5.68 3.17
CA LEU A 250 8.24 -6.78 2.22
C LEU A 250 9.03 -7.88 2.90
N LYS A 251 8.31 -8.80 3.53
CA LYS A 251 8.91 -10.01 4.10
C LYS A 251 8.00 -11.21 3.83
N PRO A 252 8.46 -12.26 3.16
CA PRO A 252 7.63 -13.43 2.91
C PRO A 252 7.18 -14.06 4.23
N THR A 253 5.86 -14.12 4.43
CA THR A 253 5.28 -14.86 5.56
C THR A 253 5.54 -16.35 5.37
N THR A 254 6.31 -16.94 6.28
CA THR A 254 6.65 -18.36 6.25
C THR A 254 5.59 -19.22 6.94
N GLY A 255 5.41 -20.45 6.47
CA GLY A 255 4.43 -21.39 7.01
C GLY A 255 3.07 -21.34 6.30
N ASN A 256 2.02 -21.76 6.99
CA ASN A 256 0.66 -21.81 6.46
C ASN A 256 -0.19 -20.62 6.94
N PHE A 257 -1.37 -20.47 6.36
CA PHE A 257 -2.29 -19.38 6.71
C PHE A 257 -2.80 -19.42 8.16
N GLU A 258 -2.88 -20.59 8.80
CA GLU A 258 -3.32 -20.69 10.20
C GLU A 258 -2.25 -20.12 11.17
N ASN A 259 -0.97 -20.40 10.92
CA ASN A 259 0.14 -19.77 11.66
C ASN A 259 0.14 -18.25 11.47
N TYR A 260 -0.07 -17.78 10.22
CA TYR A 260 -0.21 -16.36 9.92
C TYR A 260 -1.38 -15.73 10.68
N MET A 261 -2.55 -16.37 10.70
CA MET A 261 -3.72 -15.92 11.46
C MET A 261 -3.45 -15.86 12.97
N THR A 262 -2.70 -16.82 13.54
CA THR A 262 -2.29 -16.76 14.95
C THR A 262 -1.45 -15.52 15.24
N VAL A 263 -0.46 -15.21 14.40
CA VAL A 263 0.37 -14.00 14.54
C VAL A 263 -0.48 -12.74 14.39
N MET A 264 -1.37 -12.67 13.40
CA MET A 264 -2.20 -11.49 13.17
C MET A 264 -3.16 -11.21 14.33
N ARG A 265 -3.79 -12.24 14.92
CA ARG A 265 -4.63 -12.09 16.11
C ARG A 265 -3.86 -11.58 17.32
N GLN A 266 -2.67 -12.13 17.59
CA GLN A 266 -1.80 -11.64 18.66
C GLN A 266 -1.40 -10.16 18.49
N ARG A 267 -1.32 -9.66 17.24
CA ARG A 267 -1.12 -8.23 16.96
C ARG A 267 -2.39 -7.43 17.25
N TRP A 268 -3.57 -7.95 16.89
CA TRP A 268 -4.86 -7.31 17.19
C TRP A 268 -5.18 -7.27 18.68
N ASP A 269 -4.80 -8.29 19.46
CA ASP A 269 -4.93 -8.33 20.92
C ASP A 269 -4.10 -7.22 21.60
N ARG A 270 -3.03 -6.75 20.94
CA ARG A 270 -2.23 -5.59 21.36
C ARG A 270 -2.74 -4.25 20.79
N GLY A 271 -3.86 -4.27 20.06
CA GLY A 271 -4.42 -3.10 19.39
C GLY A 271 -3.66 -2.63 18.16
N GLU A 272 -2.74 -3.43 17.60
CA GLU A 272 -2.01 -3.08 16.39
C GLU A 272 -2.93 -3.13 15.17
N ARG A 273 -3.09 -2.00 14.46
CA ARG A 273 -3.91 -1.91 13.24
C ARG A 273 -3.19 -2.45 12.02
N VAL A 274 -3.03 -3.77 11.99
CA VAL A 274 -2.46 -4.51 10.88
C VAL A 274 -3.49 -5.41 10.23
N TYR A 275 -3.37 -5.65 8.93
CA TYR A 275 -4.46 -6.27 8.17
C TYR A 275 -3.98 -7.45 7.32
N LEU A 276 -4.91 -8.39 7.14
CA LEU A 276 -4.73 -9.63 6.41
C LEU A 276 -4.38 -9.36 4.94
N ASN A 277 -3.51 -10.20 4.42
CA ASN A 277 -3.13 -10.21 3.03
C ASN A 277 -3.17 -11.63 2.45
N ALA A 278 -3.05 -11.73 1.13
CA ALA A 278 -2.92 -12.99 0.43
C ALA A 278 -1.68 -12.96 -0.47
N GLY A 279 -0.51 -12.94 0.17
CA GLY A 279 0.78 -13.14 -0.51
C GLY A 279 0.85 -14.52 -1.19
N PRO A 280 1.71 -14.69 -2.21
CA PRO A 280 1.65 -15.85 -3.11
C PRO A 280 2.00 -17.18 -2.42
N LEU A 281 2.82 -17.12 -1.37
CA LEU A 281 3.23 -18.26 -0.55
C LEU A 281 2.17 -18.67 0.49
N LEU A 282 1.19 -17.81 0.80
CA LEU A 282 0.18 -18.10 1.83
C LEU A 282 -0.87 -19.07 1.31
N LYS A 283 -0.84 -20.28 1.88
CA LYS A 283 -1.78 -21.36 1.58
C LYS A 283 -2.63 -21.74 2.79
N ASN A 284 -3.90 -22.05 2.56
CA ASN A 284 -4.74 -22.66 3.59
C ASN A 284 -4.36 -24.13 3.84
N ALA A 285 -5.04 -24.80 4.79
CA ALA A 285 -4.81 -26.21 5.10
C ALA A 285 -5.00 -27.19 3.91
N LYS A 286 -5.69 -26.75 2.83
CA LYS A 286 -5.92 -27.51 1.59
C LYS A 286 -4.97 -27.12 0.45
N GLN A 287 -3.93 -26.34 0.74
CA GLN A 287 -2.93 -25.85 -0.21
C GLN A 287 -3.47 -24.89 -1.30
N HIS A 288 -4.68 -24.34 -1.12
CA HIS A 288 -5.22 -23.28 -1.98
C HIS A 288 -4.57 -21.92 -1.63
N SER A 289 -4.24 -21.12 -2.65
CA SER A 289 -3.87 -19.70 -2.46
C SER A 289 -5.12 -18.87 -2.17
N GLY A 290 -4.96 -17.84 -1.35
CA GLY A 290 -6.02 -16.88 -1.08
C GLY A 290 -6.05 -15.73 -2.09
N LYS A 291 -7.15 -14.97 -2.06
CA LYS A 291 -7.26 -13.63 -2.65
C LYS A 291 -7.63 -12.63 -1.55
N VAL A 292 -7.10 -11.41 -1.64
CA VAL A 292 -7.61 -10.26 -0.90
C VAL A 292 -8.79 -9.68 -1.67
N TYR A 293 -9.92 -9.53 -1.00
CA TYR A 293 -11.06 -8.77 -1.48
C TYR A 293 -11.06 -7.45 -0.74
N ALA A 294 -11.03 -6.32 -1.45
CA ALA A 294 -11.02 -4.99 -0.84
C ALA A 294 -12.17 -4.13 -1.36
N TYR A 295 -12.71 -3.28 -0.49
CA TYR A 295 -13.79 -2.37 -0.84
C TYR A 295 -13.28 -1.12 -1.56
N THR A 296 -13.53 -1.03 -2.86
CA THR A 296 -13.08 0.04 -3.75
C THR A 296 -14.30 0.84 -4.25
N PRO A 297 -14.72 1.92 -3.56
CA PRO A 297 -16.00 2.60 -3.81
C PRO A 297 -16.10 3.26 -5.20
N LYS A 298 -14.98 3.58 -5.85
CA LYS A 298 -14.93 4.18 -7.20
C LYS A 298 -14.61 3.16 -8.30
N GLY A 299 -14.69 1.87 -7.98
CA GLY A 299 -14.34 0.76 -8.88
C GLY A 299 -12.86 0.36 -8.79
N SER A 300 -12.43 -0.48 -9.73
CA SER A 300 -11.15 -1.19 -9.69
C SER A 300 -9.96 -0.30 -10.10
N ILE A 301 -9.69 0.75 -9.30
CA ILE A 301 -8.46 1.54 -9.37
C ILE A 301 -7.45 0.94 -8.40
N THR A 302 -6.19 0.81 -8.83
CA THR A 302 -5.11 0.19 -8.03
C THR A 302 -4.86 0.94 -6.71
N ALA A 303 -4.94 2.28 -6.73
CA ALA A 303 -4.82 3.12 -5.55
C ALA A 303 -5.97 2.94 -4.54
N ASP A 304 -7.21 2.88 -5.02
CA ASP A 304 -8.37 2.62 -4.15
C ASP A 304 -8.27 1.24 -3.50
N PHE A 305 -7.80 0.22 -4.23
CA PHE A 305 -7.55 -1.12 -3.68
C PHE A 305 -6.43 -1.11 -2.64
N ALA A 306 -5.32 -0.45 -2.94
CA ALA A 306 -4.18 -0.36 -2.03
C ALA A 306 -4.57 0.30 -0.70
N ARG A 307 -5.24 1.46 -0.78
CA ARG A 307 -5.77 2.18 0.37
C ARG A 307 -6.78 1.37 1.18
N ALA A 308 -7.74 0.74 0.49
CA ALA A 308 -8.75 -0.08 1.15
C ALA A 308 -8.13 -1.24 1.92
N ALA A 309 -7.20 -1.98 1.31
CA ALA A 309 -6.58 -3.14 1.91
C ALA A 309 -5.57 -2.76 3.03
N ALA A 310 -4.80 -1.67 2.84
CA ALA A 310 -3.88 -1.12 3.85
C ALA A 310 -4.59 -0.58 5.11
N ARG A 311 -5.84 -0.15 4.97
CA ARG A 311 -6.70 0.34 6.08
C ARG A 311 -7.65 -0.73 6.63
N GLY A 312 -7.57 -1.97 6.15
CA GLY A 312 -8.34 -3.10 6.66
C GLY A 312 -9.76 -3.23 6.12
N HIS A 313 -10.17 -2.41 5.15
CA HIS A 313 -11.45 -2.48 4.43
C HIS A 313 -11.45 -3.65 3.43
N SER A 314 -11.03 -4.83 3.90
CA SER A 314 -10.74 -6.02 3.11
C SER A 314 -10.94 -7.31 3.89
N PHE A 315 -11.02 -8.44 3.18
CA PHE A 315 -10.99 -9.79 3.75
C PHE A 315 -10.13 -10.71 2.88
N VAL A 316 -9.67 -11.84 3.44
CA VAL A 316 -8.98 -12.89 2.66
C VAL A 316 -9.92 -14.07 2.47
N SER A 317 -9.96 -14.61 1.26
CA SER A 317 -10.78 -15.77 0.91
C SER A 317 -10.03 -16.81 0.10
N PHE A 318 -10.37 -18.07 0.37
CA PHE A 318 -9.98 -19.26 -0.39
C PHE A 318 -11.17 -19.92 -1.11
N GLY A 319 -12.33 -19.25 -1.17
CA GLY A 319 -13.58 -19.80 -1.72
C GLY A 319 -14.82 -18.93 -1.41
N PRO A 320 -15.36 -18.98 -0.17
CA PRO A 320 -16.55 -18.21 0.21
C PRO A 320 -16.27 -16.69 0.30
N GLU A 321 -17.31 -15.86 0.22
CA GLU A 321 -17.20 -14.40 0.34
C GLU A 321 -17.84 -13.92 1.67
N VAL A 322 -17.33 -12.85 2.27
CA VAL A 322 -17.90 -12.22 3.48
C VAL A 322 -18.00 -10.71 3.30
N TYR A 323 -19.21 -10.16 3.38
CA TYR A 323 -19.50 -8.76 3.15
C TYR A 323 -20.14 -8.13 4.40
N PRO A 324 -19.59 -7.02 4.94
CA PRO A 324 -20.21 -6.28 6.02
C PRO A 324 -21.43 -5.50 5.52
N LEU A 325 -22.47 -5.43 6.35
CA LEU A 325 -23.72 -4.72 6.07
C LEU A 325 -23.89 -3.45 6.91
N THR A 326 -23.31 -3.40 8.11
CA THR A 326 -23.41 -2.25 9.04
C THR A 326 -22.07 -1.56 9.32
N THR A 327 -21.03 -2.30 9.73
CA THR A 327 -19.69 -1.75 10.00
C THR A 327 -18.66 -2.41 9.11
N ASN A 328 -17.92 -1.60 8.33
CA ASN A 328 -16.88 -2.11 7.44
C ASN A 328 -15.69 -2.70 8.23
N PHE A 329 -14.99 -3.68 7.65
CA PHE A 329 -13.76 -4.22 8.21
C PHE A 329 -12.69 -3.13 8.30
N GLY A 330 -11.80 -3.19 9.30
CA GLY A 330 -10.86 -2.11 9.65
C GLY A 330 -11.52 -0.88 10.30
N GLY A 331 -12.84 -0.75 10.20
CA GLY A 331 -13.64 0.30 10.83
C GLY A 331 -13.88 0.08 12.32
N GLU A 332 -14.62 1.01 12.92
CA GLU A 332 -14.95 1.01 14.35
C GLU A 332 -16.47 0.87 14.55
N ALA A 333 -16.87 -0.10 15.37
CA ALA A 333 -18.24 -0.24 15.84
C ALA A 333 -18.42 0.44 17.20
N ALA A 334 -19.59 1.05 17.39
CA ALA A 334 -19.97 1.59 18.70
C ALA A 334 -20.35 0.44 19.66
N PRO A 335 -19.96 0.48 20.94
CA PRO A 335 -20.47 -0.42 21.97
C PRO A 335 -22.00 -0.53 21.94
N PHE A 336 -22.51 -1.73 22.21
CA PHE A 336 -23.96 -2.06 22.20
C PHE A 336 -24.69 -1.92 20.84
N SER A 337 -23.99 -1.52 19.76
CA SER A 337 -24.56 -1.55 18.41
C SER A 337 -24.63 -2.98 17.84
N LYS A 338 -24.94 -3.13 16.54
CA LYS A 338 -25.03 -4.44 15.88
C LYS A 338 -24.09 -4.50 14.67
N THR A 339 -23.20 -5.49 14.65
CA THR A 339 -22.46 -5.85 13.43
C THR A 339 -23.25 -6.91 12.66
N GLU A 340 -23.51 -6.65 11.38
CA GLU A 340 -24.20 -7.56 10.46
C GLU A 340 -23.34 -7.86 9.24
N VAL A 341 -23.43 -9.10 8.75
CA VAL A 341 -22.69 -9.59 7.58
C VAL A 341 -23.58 -10.44 6.67
N GLU A 342 -23.23 -10.44 5.39
CA GLU A 342 -23.70 -11.39 4.39
C GLU A 342 -22.54 -12.28 3.95
N PHE A 343 -22.74 -13.58 4.03
CA PHE A 343 -21.85 -14.59 3.49
C PHE A 343 -22.37 -15.14 2.17
N ARG A 344 -21.45 -15.51 1.26
CA ARG A 344 -21.79 -16.20 0.01
C ARG A 344 -20.84 -17.35 -0.29
N SER A 345 -21.31 -18.35 -1.03
CA SER A 345 -20.48 -19.39 -1.64
C SER A 345 -21.16 -19.96 -2.87
N GLU A 346 -20.41 -20.15 -3.95
CA GLU A 346 -20.92 -20.76 -5.17
C GLU A 346 -21.26 -22.25 -4.99
N VAL A 347 -20.47 -22.95 -4.15
CA VAL A 347 -20.62 -24.37 -3.82
C VAL A 347 -21.57 -24.61 -2.64
N GLY A 348 -21.90 -23.55 -1.88
CA GLY A 348 -22.75 -23.60 -0.69
C GLY A 348 -21.96 -23.42 0.61
N LEU A 349 -22.58 -22.80 1.61
CA LEU A 349 -22.00 -22.53 2.92
C LEU A 349 -22.22 -23.70 3.90
N ALA A 350 -21.23 -24.01 4.73
CA ALA A 350 -21.29 -25.07 5.75
C ALA A 350 -21.42 -24.52 7.18
N LYS A 351 -20.67 -23.46 7.50
CA LYS A 351 -20.76 -22.77 8.79
C LYS A 351 -20.22 -21.35 8.73
N ALA A 352 -20.65 -20.54 9.68
CA ALA A 352 -20.05 -19.24 9.99
C ALA A 352 -19.71 -19.17 11.47
N GLU A 353 -18.73 -18.35 11.81
CA GLU A 353 -18.21 -18.16 13.16
C GLU A 353 -17.92 -16.67 13.37
N ILE A 354 -18.01 -16.22 14.62
CA ILE A 354 -17.47 -14.92 15.01
C ILE A 354 -16.52 -15.09 16.20
N TRP A 355 -15.39 -14.39 16.10
CA TRP A 355 -14.29 -14.43 17.04
C TRP A 355 -14.09 -13.05 17.67
N LEU A 356 -13.81 -13.05 18.98
CA LEU A 356 -13.57 -11.88 19.82
C LEU A 356 -12.32 -12.15 20.67
N ASP A 357 -11.35 -11.24 20.71
CA ASP A 357 -10.08 -11.39 21.47
C ASP A 357 -9.44 -12.79 21.31
N GLY A 358 -9.41 -13.29 20.06
CA GLY A 358 -8.83 -14.60 19.73
C GLY A 358 -9.68 -15.83 20.10
N VAL A 359 -10.90 -15.66 20.62
CA VAL A 359 -11.82 -16.73 21.04
C VAL A 359 -13.10 -16.73 20.20
N GLN A 360 -13.58 -17.91 19.78
CA GLN A 360 -14.89 -18.02 19.13
C GLN A 360 -16.01 -17.77 20.14
N VAL A 361 -16.87 -16.76 19.90
CA VAL A 361 -17.99 -16.39 20.80
C VAL A 361 -19.38 -16.72 20.26
N ALA A 362 -19.52 -16.92 18.94
CA ALA A 362 -20.74 -17.49 18.35
C ALA A 362 -20.44 -18.27 17.06
N GLY A 363 -21.43 -19.04 16.60
CA GLY A 363 -21.35 -19.75 15.32
C GLY A 363 -22.70 -20.28 14.85
N TRP A 364 -22.79 -20.51 13.54
CA TRP A 364 -23.98 -20.99 12.84
C TRP A 364 -23.61 -22.17 11.98
N LYS A 365 -24.36 -23.28 12.08
CA LYS A 365 -24.33 -24.34 11.06
C LYS A 365 -25.24 -23.92 9.91
N ILE A 366 -24.74 -24.02 8.68
CA ILE A 366 -25.44 -23.57 7.48
C ILE A 366 -25.57 -24.79 6.56
N ASN A 367 -26.79 -25.13 6.17
CA ASN A 367 -27.06 -26.38 5.44
C ASN A 367 -26.94 -26.18 3.93
N GLY A 368 -25.73 -25.85 3.45
CA GLY A 368 -25.42 -25.73 2.01
C GLY A 368 -25.99 -24.48 1.31
N ALA A 369 -26.59 -23.54 2.04
CA ALA A 369 -27.16 -22.33 1.47
C ALA A 369 -26.09 -21.49 0.75
N LYS A 370 -26.36 -20.99 -0.45
CA LYS A 370 -25.40 -20.16 -1.22
C LYS A 370 -25.25 -18.73 -0.68
N LEU A 371 -26.20 -18.28 0.14
CA LEU A 371 -26.21 -16.98 0.79
C LEU A 371 -26.74 -17.15 2.22
N PHE A 372 -26.09 -16.52 3.19
CA PHE A 372 -26.54 -16.49 4.58
C PHE A 372 -26.28 -15.10 5.17
N ARG A 373 -27.26 -14.52 5.88
CA ARG A 373 -27.10 -13.25 6.58
C ARG A 373 -27.24 -13.48 8.08
N THR A 374 -26.39 -12.82 8.85
CA THR A 374 -26.45 -12.86 10.31
C THR A 374 -25.90 -11.57 10.91
N GLY A 375 -26.02 -11.42 12.21
CA GLY A 375 -25.39 -10.35 12.97
C GLY A 375 -25.42 -10.63 14.47
N VAL A 376 -24.57 -9.93 15.21
CA VAL A 376 -24.45 -10.04 16.66
C VAL A 376 -24.37 -8.66 17.31
N PRO A 377 -24.74 -8.53 18.60
CA PRO A 377 -24.44 -7.33 19.37
C PRO A 377 -22.93 -7.11 19.46
N VAL A 378 -22.53 -5.84 19.44
CA VAL A 378 -21.16 -5.38 19.67
C VAL A 378 -20.94 -5.27 21.19
N PRO A 379 -19.87 -5.86 21.75
CA PRO A 379 -19.63 -5.88 23.19
C PRO A 379 -19.39 -4.48 23.77
N PRO A 380 -19.48 -4.32 25.11
CA PRO A 380 -19.27 -3.04 25.79
C PRO A 380 -17.80 -2.61 25.90
N ASN A 381 -16.88 -3.58 25.83
CA ASN A 381 -15.46 -3.38 26.08
C ASN A 381 -14.71 -3.10 24.77
N ARG A 382 -13.61 -2.35 24.85
CA ARG A 382 -12.66 -2.19 23.75
C ARG A 382 -12.00 -3.53 23.39
N THR A 383 -12.13 -3.93 22.13
CA THR A 383 -11.76 -5.26 21.60
C THR A 383 -11.75 -5.22 20.06
N TRP A 384 -11.58 -6.37 19.40
CA TRP A 384 -11.75 -6.57 17.97
C TRP A 384 -12.65 -7.78 17.68
N MET A 385 -13.44 -7.71 16.60
CA MET A 385 -14.35 -8.77 16.15
C MET A 385 -13.93 -9.25 14.75
N GLN A 386 -13.74 -10.56 14.56
CA GLN A 386 -13.49 -11.18 13.25
C GLN A 386 -14.62 -12.12 12.85
N TRP A 387 -15.05 -12.01 11.60
CA TRP A 387 -15.97 -12.95 10.97
C TRP A 387 -15.20 -14.00 10.17
N ILE A 388 -15.60 -15.27 10.33
CA ILE A 388 -15.05 -16.40 9.56
C ILE A 388 -16.20 -17.19 8.97
N VAL A 389 -16.04 -17.66 7.74
CA VAL A 389 -17.03 -18.50 7.07
C VAL A 389 -16.35 -19.66 6.35
N GLU A 390 -17.00 -20.81 6.34
CA GLU A 390 -16.54 -22.05 5.71
C GLU A 390 -17.60 -22.56 4.72
N ASP A 391 -17.16 -22.94 3.52
CA ASP A 391 -18.01 -23.57 2.50
C ASP A 391 -18.13 -25.10 2.68
N VAL A 392 -19.03 -25.75 1.94
CA VAL A 392 -19.20 -27.22 2.00
C VAL A 392 -18.00 -28.01 1.47
N GLN A 393 -17.05 -27.35 0.81
CA GLN A 393 -15.76 -27.91 0.42
C GLN A 393 -14.67 -27.66 1.47
N GLY A 394 -14.97 -27.03 2.61
CA GLY A 394 -14.03 -26.70 3.67
C GLY A 394 -13.01 -25.61 3.32
N ASN A 395 -13.27 -24.80 2.30
CA ASN A 395 -12.54 -23.54 2.10
C ASN A 395 -13.12 -22.46 3.01
N LYS A 396 -12.29 -21.49 3.38
CA LYS A 396 -12.67 -20.44 4.33
C LYS A 396 -12.45 -19.04 3.78
N ALA A 397 -13.14 -18.08 4.39
CA ALA A 397 -12.81 -16.66 4.31
C ALA A 397 -12.78 -16.05 5.71
N TYR A 398 -11.89 -15.07 5.87
CA TYR A 398 -11.51 -14.44 7.14
C TYR A 398 -11.56 -12.93 6.94
N SER A 399 -12.44 -12.23 7.67
CA SER A 399 -12.48 -10.77 7.62
C SER A 399 -11.24 -10.17 8.30
N ASN A 400 -10.90 -8.93 7.93
CA ASN A 400 -10.17 -8.08 8.87
C ASN A 400 -11.02 -7.75 10.10
N PRO A 401 -10.40 -7.34 11.22
CA PRO A 401 -11.13 -7.01 12.44
C PRO A 401 -12.05 -5.80 12.23
N ILE A 402 -13.23 -5.84 12.86
CA ILE A 402 -13.99 -4.65 13.22
C ILE A 402 -13.54 -4.27 14.63
N TRP A 403 -13.04 -3.07 14.82
CA TRP A 403 -12.59 -2.57 16.12
C TRP A 403 -13.80 -2.12 16.96
N VAL A 404 -13.73 -2.30 18.27
CA VAL A 404 -14.73 -1.77 19.23
C VAL A 404 -14.06 -0.67 20.05
N LYS A 405 -14.75 0.46 20.25
CA LYS A 405 -14.24 1.63 20.96
C LYS A 405 -14.05 1.41 22.45
#